data_AF-A0A0T5Z0Q0-F1
#
_entry.id   AF-A0A0T5Z0Q0-F1
#
_cell.length_a   1.000
_cell.length_b   1.000
_cell.length_c   1.000
_cell.angle_alpha   90.00
_cell.angle_beta   90.00
_cell.angle_gamma   90.00
#
_symmetry.space_group_name_H-M   'P 1'
#
loop_
_entity.id
_entity.type
_entity.pdbx_description
1 polymer ?
#
loop_
_entity_poly.entity_id
_entity_poly.type
_entity_poly.pdbx_seq_one_letter_code
_entity_poly.pdbx_strand_id
1 'polypeptide(L)'
;MKVNQPVTGVEIPLQEDTIIVSTTDLKGMITSANGAFIEISGFSEAELLGRNHNIVRHPDVPAAAFQDLWDTIKRGHPWTGIVKNRAKSGDHYWVKANVTPIY
;
A
#
# COMPACT_ATOMS: atom_id res chain seq x y z
N MET A 1 0.75 3.50 -16.49
CA MET A 1 0.65 3.23 -15.03
C MET A 1 -0.73 2.67 -14.73
N LYS A 2 -0.86 1.64 -13.87
CA LYS A 2 -2.15 0.99 -13.57
C LYS A 2 -3.06 1.92 -12.76
N VAL A 3 -4.20 2.32 -13.31
CA VAL A 3 -5.19 3.14 -12.60
C VAL A 3 -6.22 2.19 -11.98
N ASN A 4 -6.31 2.18 -10.65
CA ASN A 4 -7.29 1.35 -9.95
C ASN A 4 -8.62 2.12 -9.87
N GLN A 5 -9.70 1.49 -10.33
CA GLN A 5 -11.07 2.00 -10.31
C GLN A 5 -11.99 0.90 -9.72
N PRO A 6 -13.17 1.25 -9.18
CA PRO A 6 -13.71 2.60 -9.00
C PRO A 6 -13.00 3.37 -7.87
N VAL A 7 -13.24 4.68 -7.80
CA VAL A 7 -12.94 5.53 -6.63
C VAL A 7 -14.25 6.18 -6.17
N THR A 8 -14.65 5.95 -4.93
CA THR A 8 -15.94 6.43 -4.38
C THR A 8 -15.80 7.79 -3.70
N GLY A 9 -14.59 8.15 -3.26
CA GLY A 9 -14.34 9.33 -2.43
C GLY A 9 -14.72 9.16 -0.96
N VAL A 10 -15.26 8.00 -0.56
CA VAL A 10 -15.57 7.70 0.85
C VAL A 10 -14.29 7.26 1.55
N GLU A 11 -14.05 7.79 2.75
CA GLU A 11 -12.92 7.44 3.60
C GLU A 11 -13.28 6.28 4.54
N ILE A 12 -12.38 5.29 4.63
CA ILE A 12 -12.36 4.25 5.66
C ILE A 12 -11.33 4.71 6.70
N PRO A 13 -11.76 5.18 7.88
CA PRO A 13 -10.83 5.63 8.91
C PRO A 13 -10.03 4.44 9.44
N LEU A 14 -8.70 4.56 9.39
CA LEU A 14 -7.81 3.63 10.07
C LEU A 14 -7.85 3.97 11.57
N GLN A 15 -8.20 2.99 12.41
CA GLN A 15 -8.23 3.20 13.86
C GLN A 15 -6.81 3.49 14.38
N GLU A 16 -6.69 4.37 15.38
CA GLU A 16 -5.40 4.90 15.84
C GLU A 16 -4.40 3.80 16.26
N ASP A 17 -4.88 2.70 16.83
CA ASP A 17 -4.05 1.57 17.30
C ASP A 17 -3.82 0.48 16.23
N THR A 18 -4.31 0.68 15.00
CA THR A 18 -4.19 -0.32 13.94
C THR A 18 -2.88 -0.18 13.16
N ILE A 19 -2.04 -1.21 13.24
CA ILE A 19 -0.84 -1.33 12.42
C ILE A 19 -1.13 -2.30 11.27
N ILE A 20 -1.11 -1.78 10.05
CA ILE A 20 -1.16 -2.61 8.84
C ILE A 20 0.25 -2.90 8.35
N VAL A 21 0.52 -4.15 8.02
CA VAL A 21 1.84 -4.62 7.60
C VAL A 21 1.72 -5.48 6.37
N SER A 22 2.59 -5.23 5.40
CA SER A 22 2.82 -6.11 4.25
C SER A 22 4.30 -6.17 3.94
N THR A 23 4.77 -7.32 3.47
CA THR A 23 6.13 -7.48 2.93
C THR A 23 6.06 -7.69 1.42
N THR A 24 7.11 -7.28 0.72
CA THR A 24 7.22 -7.52 -0.73
C THR A 24 8.59 -8.07 -1.09
N ASP A 25 8.67 -8.75 -2.23
CA ASP A 25 9.95 -9.01 -2.89
C ASP A 25 10.54 -7.73 -3.52
N LEU A 26 11.73 -7.85 -4.12
CA LEU A 26 12.43 -6.74 -4.78
C LEU A 26 11.72 -6.20 -6.04
N LYS A 27 10.71 -6.92 -6.54
CA LYS A 27 9.85 -6.51 -7.67
C LYS A 27 8.55 -5.85 -7.18
N GLY A 28 8.35 -5.74 -5.86
CA GLY A 28 7.16 -5.19 -5.23
C GLY A 28 5.98 -6.15 -5.21
N MET A 29 6.18 -7.45 -5.41
CA MET A 29 5.15 -8.48 -5.24
C MET A 29 4.95 -8.77 -3.76
N ILE A 30 3.71 -8.71 -3.29
CA ILE A 30 3.36 -8.96 -1.89
C ILE A 30 3.69 -10.42 -1.54
N THR A 31 4.49 -10.60 -0.51
CA THR A 31 4.91 -11.90 0.05
C THR A 31 4.18 -12.24 1.35
N SER A 32 3.71 -11.23 2.08
CA SER A 32 2.81 -11.40 3.22
C SER A 32 1.99 -10.14 3.47
N ALA A 33 0.84 -10.30 4.11
CA ALA A 33 0.01 -9.21 4.63
C ALA A 33 -0.61 -9.65 5.96
N ASN A 34 -0.65 -8.75 6.95
CA ASN A 34 -1.31 -9.06 8.22
C ASN A 34 -2.84 -8.92 8.12
N GLY A 35 -3.57 -9.44 9.12
CA GLY A 35 -5.03 -9.40 9.15
C GLY A 35 -5.61 -7.98 9.01
N ALA A 36 -4.98 -7.00 9.66
CA ALA A 36 -5.42 -5.60 9.56
C ALA A 36 -5.31 -5.03 8.14
N PHE A 37 -4.25 -5.37 7.40
CA PHE A 37 -4.10 -4.95 6.01
C PHE A 37 -5.16 -5.62 5.11
N ILE A 38 -5.43 -6.92 5.32
CA ILE A 38 -6.47 -7.67 4.60
C ILE A 38 -7.84 -7.03 4.86
N GLU A 39 -8.16 -6.74 6.12
CA GLU A 39 -9.42 -6.15 6.56
C GLU A 39 -9.66 -4.77 5.95
N ILE A 40 -8.74 -3.81 6.14
CA ILE A 40 -8.95 -2.44 5.66
C ILE A 40 -8.91 -2.33 4.14
N SER A 41 -8.12 -3.16 3.47
CA SER A 41 -8.03 -3.15 2.02
C SER A 41 -9.22 -3.83 1.35
N GLY A 42 -9.94 -4.70 2.07
CA GLY A 42 -11.06 -5.47 1.55
C GLY A 42 -10.69 -6.53 0.51
N PHE A 43 -9.38 -6.77 0.30
CA PHE A 43 -8.89 -7.87 -0.53
C PHE A 43 -8.66 -9.09 0.33
N SER A 44 -9.01 -10.27 -0.18
CA SER A 44 -8.61 -11.52 0.45
C SER A 44 -7.10 -11.73 0.36
N GLU A 45 -6.54 -12.54 1.25
CA GLU A 45 -5.12 -12.92 1.19
C GLU A 45 -4.73 -13.49 -0.18
N ALA A 46 -5.58 -14.36 -0.75
CA ALA A 46 -5.36 -14.95 -2.06
C ALA A 46 -5.36 -13.92 -3.21
N GLU A 47 -6.03 -12.78 -3.04
CA GLU A 47 -5.99 -11.68 -4.00
C GLU A 47 -4.77 -10.78 -3.83
N LEU A 48 -4.14 -10.79 -2.65
CA LEU A 48 -2.97 -9.98 -2.31
C LEU A 48 -1.66 -10.71 -2.64
N LEU A 49 -1.52 -11.97 -2.21
CA LEU A 49 -0.28 -12.72 -2.36
C LEU A 49 0.13 -12.87 -3.83
N GLY A 50 1.40 -12.57 -4.11
CA GLY A 50 1.95 -12.60 -5.47
C GLY A 50 1.48 -11.46 -6.39
N ARG A 51 0.67 -10.51 -5.90
CA ARG A 51 0.31 -9.30 -6.65
C ARG A 51 1.25 -8.16 -6.32
N ASN A 52 1.42 -7.26 -7.29
CA ASN A 52 2.17 -6.04 -7.03
C ASN A 52 1.43 -5.16 -6.01
N HIS A 53 2.16 -4.60 -5.05
CA HIS A 53 1.61 -3.75 -3.98
C HIS A 53 0.83 -2.55 -4.52
N ASN A 54 1.01 -2.15 -5.77
CA ASN A 54 0.19 -1.12 -6.41
C ASN A 54 -1.31 -1.48 -6.56
N ILE A 55 -1.76 -2.69 -6.20
CA ILE A 55 -3.18 -3.08 -6.17
C ILE A 55 -4.04 -2.20 -5.25
N VAL A 56 -3.45 -1.70 -4.15
CA VAL A 56 -4.10 -0.75 -3.23
C VAL A 56 -3.81 0.70 -3.57
N ARG A 57 -3.14 1.00 -4.69
CA ARG A 57 -2.78 2.37 -5.03
C ARG A 57 -4.01 3.21 -5.37
N HIS A 58 -4.13 4.38 -4.77
CA HIS A 58 -5.13 5.37 -5.16
C HIS A 58 -4.65 6.20 -6.38
N PRO A 59 -5.51 6.52 -7.36
CA PRO A 59 -5.14 7.36 -8.52
C PRO A 59 -4.54 8.73 -8.16
N ASP A 60 -4.99 9.35 -7.07
CA ASP A 60 -4.44 10.62 -6.55
C ASP A 60 -2.98 10.55 -6.09
N VAL A 61 -2.42 9.36 -5.86
CA VAL A 61 -1.01 9.26 -5.45
C VAL A 61 -0.11 9.53 -6.66
N PRO A 62 0.70 10.61 -6.64
CA PRO A 62 1.52 10.98 -7.78
C PRO A 62 2.61 9.95 -8.01
N ALA A 63 2.98 9.76 -9.28
CA ALA A 63 4.08 8.89 -9.68
C ALA A 63 5.40 9.22 -8.97
N ALA A 64 5.64 10.51 -8.70
CA ALA A 64 6.84 11.00 -8.03
C ALA A 64 7.02 10.44 -6.61
N ALA A 65 5.92 10.22 -5.86
CA ALA A 65 6.00 9.63 -4.53
C ALA A 65 6.51 8.18 -4.57
N PHE A 66 6.13 7.43 -5.60
CA PHE A 66 6.63 6.07 -5.81
C PHE A 66 8.08 6.05 -6.27
N GLN A 67 8.46 6.99 -7.13
CA GLN A 67 9.85 7.13 -7.55
C GLN A 67 10.76 7.40 -6.35
N ASP A 68 10.37 8.34 -5.49
CA ASP A 68 11.09 8.67 -4.26
C ASP A 68 11.19 7.47 -3.29
N LEU A 69 10.10 6.72 -3.10
CA LEU A 69 10.10 5.47 -2.33
C LEU A 69 11.16 4.49 -2.85
N TRP A 70 11.11 4.18 -4.16
CA TRP A 70 12.01 3.19 -4.75
C TRP A 70 13.46 3.65 -4.73
N ASP A 71 13.72 4.92 -5.03
CA ASP A 71 15.08 5.47 -5.01
C ASP A 71 15.65 5.45 -3.59
N THR A 72 14.83 5.68 -2.57
CA THR A 72 15.25 5.65 -1.16
C THR A 72 15.56 4.24 -0.68
N ILE A 73 14.65 3.28 -0.87
CA ILE A 73 14.86 1.91 -0.37
C ILE A 73 15.94 1.15 -1.14
N LYS A 74 16.15 1.45 -2.44
CA LYS A 74 17.26 0.89 -3.23
C LYS A 74 18.62 1.37 -2.76
N ARG A 75 18.69 2.53 -2.10
CA ARG A 75 19.91 3.02 -1.43
C ARG A 75 20.10 2.41 -0.03
N GLY A 76 19.25 1.48 0.40
CA GLY A 76 19.32 0.87 1.73
C GLY A 76 18.78 1.76 2.86
N HIS A 77 18.09 2.86 2.53
CA HIS A 77 17.55 3.79 3.51
C HIS A 77 16.05 3.54 3.75
N PRO A 78 15.54 3.72 4.98
CA PRO A 78 14.11 3.70 5.22
C PRO A 78 13.42 4.88 4.54
N TRP A 79 12.19 4.67 4.08
CA TRP A 79 11.33 5.69 3.49
C TRP A 79 10.09 5.90 4.35
N THR A 80 9.67 7.16 4.51
CA THR A 80 8.43 7.52 5.20
C THR A 80 7.63 8.49 4.36
N GLY A 81 6.32 8.27 4.26
CA GLY A 81 5.42 9.18 3.55
C GLY A 81 3.95 8.97 3.87
N ILE A 82 3.15 10.00 3.60
CA ILE A 82 1.68 9.91 3.71
C ILE A 82 1.14 9.40 2.38
N VAL A 83 0.42 8.28 2.43
CA VAL A 83 -0.08 7.59 1.24
C VAL A 83 -1.58 7.40 1.34
N LYS A 84 -2.29 7.79 0.28
CA LYS A 84 -3.71 7.45 0.08
C LYS A 84 -3.78 6.09 -0.61
N ASN A 85 -4.44 5.13 0.02
CA ASN A 85 -4.68 3.81 -0.56
C ASN A 85 -6.16 3.66 -0.90
N ARG A 86 -6.45 2.83 -1.90
CA ARG A 86 -7.79 2.49 -2.37
C ARG A 86 -8.10 1.04 -1.96
N ALA A 87 -9.18 0.85 -1.21
CA ALA A 87 -9.72 -0.45 -0.90
C ALA A 87 -10.40 -1.09 -2.12
N LYS A 88 -10.71 -2.39 -2.03
CA LYS A 88 -11.38 -3.14 -3.10
C LYS A 88 -12.73 -2.52 -3.50
N SER A 89 -13.47 -1.98 -2.53
CA SER A 89 -14.75 -1.28 -2.74
C SER A 89 -14.62 -0.01 -3.60
N GLY A 90 -13.42 0.58 -3.67
CA GLY A 90 -13.16 1.89 -4.26
C GLY A 90 -13.11 3.02 -3.24
N ASP A 91 -13.42 2.75 -1.97
CA ASP A 91 -13.18 3.68 -0.87
C ASP A 91 -11.67 3.82 -0.61
N HIS A 92 -11.29 4.74 0.26
CA HIS A 92 -9.89 5.04 0.50
C HIS A 92 -9.53 5.12 1.98
N TYR A 93 -8.28 4.85 2.30
CA TYR A 93 -7.73 5.02 3.65
C TYR A 93 -6.35 5.68 3.56
N TRP A 94 -6.02 6.48 4.57
CA TRP A 94 -4.75 7.16 4.68
C TRP A 94 -3.81 6.41 5.61
N VAL A 95 -2.53 6.38 5.26
CA VAL A 95 -1.48 5.82 6.11
C VAL A 95 -0.27 6.73 6.16
N LYS A 96 0.39 6.76 7.32
CA LYS A 96 1.80 7.13 7.41
C LYS A 96 2.63 5.87 7.19
N ALA A 97 3.02 5.63 5.95
CA ALA A 97 3.78 4.45 5.57
C ALA A 97 5.25 4.60 6.00
N ASN A 98 5.82 3.52 6.55
CA ASN A 98 7.25 3.36 6.78
C ASN A 98 7.70 2.11 6.03
N VAL A 99 8.65 2.25 5.12
CA VAL A 99 9.13 1.16 4.26
C VAL A 99 10.62 1.00 4.49
N THR A 100 11.03 -0.18 4.94
CA THR A 100 12.41 -0.50 5.28
C THR A 100 12.86 -1.75 4.54
N PRO A 101 14.03 -1.75 3.88
CA PRO A 101 14.63 -2.97 3.33
C PRO A 101 14.88 -4.02 4.42
N ILE A 102 14.64 -5.29 4.09
CA ILE A 102 14.93 -6.44 4.97
C ILE A 102 16.10 -7.21 4.33
N TYR A 103 17.10 -7.56 5.15
CA TYR A 103 18.35 -8.23 4.74
C TYR A 103 18.42 -9.66 5.27
#